data_AF-A0A949IVG1-F1
#
_entry.id   AF-A0A949IVG1-F1
#
_cell.length_a   1.000
_cell.length_b   1.000
_cell.length_c   1.000
_cell.angle_alpha   90.00
_cell.angle_beta   90.00
_cell.angle_gamma   90.00
#
_symmetry.space_group_name_H-M   'P 1'
#
loop_
_entity.id
_entity.type
_entity.pdbx_description
1 polymer ?
#
loop_
_entity_poly.entity_id
_entity_poly.type
_entity_poly.pdbx_seq_one_letter_code
_entity_poly.pdbx_strand_id
1 'polypeptide(L)'
;MNSTVLVTGGAGYIGSHVCKALAASGFTPVSYDNLCSGNKDHVRWGPLETGDIRNKTRLNEVMKAYRPEAVMHFASLIRVGESVMKPAEYYDNNVFGTSCLLGAARKNNIKKIVLSSSAAVYGAPDTGVIPEDHPLRPVNPYGHTKLAAENMLRDHAAAYGFDYAILRYFNAAGADIDGEIGSAYRVDTHIIPLLMRVAAGDMKEIGVFGTDYPSPDGTAVRDYIHVQDLAEAHVLAMHRIGKDKARL
;
A
#
# COMPACT_ATOMS: atom_id res chain seq x y z
N MET A 1 -12.11 21.82 -13.02
CA MET A 1 -10.93 21.54 -12.18
C MET A 1 -10.88 20.04 -11.98
N ASN A 2 -9.73 19.40 -12.17
CA ASN A 2 -9.58 17.97 -11.89
C ASN A 2 -9.76 17.73 -10.38
N SER A 3 -10.45 16.64 -10.03
CA SER A 3 -10.57 16.22 -8.63
C SER A 3 -9.22 15.82 -8.06
N THR A 4 -8.97 16.19 -6.80
CA THR A 4 -7.72 15.86 -6.11
C THR A 4 -7.84 14.56 -5.32
N VAL A 5 -6.80 13.72 -5.37
CA VAL A 5 -6.68 12.50 -4.54
C VAL A 5 -5.38 12.59 -3.74
N LEU A 6 -5.47 12.44 -2.42
CA LEU A 6 -4.27 12.40 -1.57
C LEU A 6 -3.72 10.97 -1.54
N VAL A 7 -2.47 10.80 -1.94
CA VAL A 7 -1.78 9.51 -2.00
C VAL A 7 -0.67 9.52 -0.94
N THR A 8 -0.94 8.97 0.24
CA THR A 8 0.12 8.83 1.25
C THR A 8 1.04 7.68 0.87
N GLY A 9 2.35 7.84 0.98
CA GLY A 9 3.30 6.88 0.43
C GLY A 9 3.44 6.99 -1.10
N GLY A 10 3.01 8.11 -1.68
CA GLY A 10 2.99 8.35 -3.13
C GLY A 10 4.37 8.43 -3.79
N ALA A 11 5.45 8.58 -3.01
CA ALA A 11 6.82 8.48 -3.52
C ALA A 11 7.37 7.04 -3.48
N GLY A 12 6.63 6.10 -2.88
CA GLY A 12 6.98 4.68 -2.83
C GLY A 12 6.70 3.95 -4.15
N TYR A 13 7.07 2.66 -4.22
CA TYR A 13 6.96 1.83 -5.42
C TYR A 13 5.51 1.75 -5.97
N ILE A 14 4.56 1.26 -5.17
CA ILE A 14 3.16 1.13 -5.63
C ILE A 14 2.48 2.49 -5.71
N GLY A 15 2.74 3.36 -4.72
CA GLY A 15 2.12 4.68 -4.64
C GLY A 15 2.42 5.57 -5.86
N SER A 16 3.63 5.51 -6.42
CA SER A 16 3.97 6.28 -7.61
C SER A 16 3.26 5.78 -8.87
N HIS A 17 3.11 4.46 -9.04
CA HIS A 17 2.32 3.89 -10.13
C HIS A 17 0.84 4.27 -10.03
N VAL A 18 0.31 4.31 -8.79
CA VAL A 18 -1.05 4.79 -8.53
C VAL A 18 -1.19 6.28 -8.86
N CYS A 19 -0.20 7.11 -8.54
CA CYS A 19 -0.17 8.51 -8.97
C CYS A 19 -0.19 8.63 -10.51
N LYS A 20 0.59 7.81 -11.24
CA LYS A 20 0.57 7.77 -12.72
C LYS A 20 -0.83 7.41 -13.22
N ALA A 21 -1.43 6.34 -12.70
CA ALA A 21 -2.75 5.88 -13.10
C ALA A 21 -3.87 6.89 -12.80
N LEU A 22 -3.80 7.57 -11.64
CA LEU A 22 -4.72 8.65 -11.28
C LEU A 22 -4.65 9.82 -12.27
N ALA A 23 -3.44 10.27 -12.60
CA ALA A 23 -3.25 11.37 -13.55
C ALA A 23 -3.72 11.01 -14.96
N ALA A 24 -3.44 9.79 -15.43
CA ALA A 24 -3.98 9.26 -16.68
C ALA A 24 -5.51 9.21 -16.68
N SER A 25 -6.13 9.01 -15.50
CA SER A 25 -7.59 9.00 -15.31
C SER A 25 -8.19 10.39 -15.06
N GLY A 26 -7.42 11.47 -15.22
CA GLY A 26 -7.90 12.85 -15.09
C GLY A 26 -7.98 13.39 -13.65
N PHE A 27 -7.39 12.71 -12.68
CA PHE A 27 -7.25 13.22 -11.30
C PHE A 27 -5.94 13.97 -11.10
N THR A 28 -5.90 14.80 -10.07
CA THR A 28 -4.64 15.40 -9.58
C THR A 28 -4.18 14.61 -8.35
N PRO A 29 -3.19 13.71 -8.46
CA PRO A 29 -2.62 13.05 -7.29
C PRO A 29 -1.74 14.04 -6.50
N VAL A 30 -1.97 14.14 -5.19
CA VAL A 30 -1.08 14.83 -4.26
C VAL A 30 -0.35 13.77 -3.45
N SER A 31 0.95 13.61 -3.71
CA SER A 31 1.77 12.66 -2.95
C SER A 31 2.08 13.24 -1.58
N TYR A 32 1.80 12.49 -0.51
CA TYR A 32 2.20 12.83 0.85
C TYR A 32 3.17 11.77 1.38
N ASP A 33 4.42 12.15 1.62
CA ASP A 33 5.49 11.17 1.89
C ASP A 33 6.57 11.76 2.80
N ASN A 34 7.17 10.93 3.66
CA ASN A 34 8.33 11.34 4.48
C ASN A 34 9.68 10.95 3.84
N LEU A 35 9.65 10.29 2.67
CA LEU A 35 10.79 9.85 1.88
C LEU A 35 11.72 8.88 2.63
N CYS A 36 11.25 8.21 3.69
CA CYS A 36 12.09 7.27 4.45
C CYS A 36 12.48 6.05 3.60
N SER A 37 11.57 5.63 2.71
CA SER A 37 11.76 4.54 1.74
C SER A 37 11.30 4.89 0.33
N GLY A 38 10.62 6.04 0.16
CA GLY A 38 10.21 6.55 -1.15
C GLY A 38 11.33 7.29 -1.89
N ASN A 39 11.11 7.52 -3.18
CA ASN A 39 12.01 8.28 -4.04
C ASN A 39 11.28 9.53 -4.56
N LYS A 40 11.83 10.72 -4.27
CA LYS A 40 11.27 11.99 -4.72
C LYS A 40 11.14 12.06 -6.25
N ASP A 41 12.07 11.43 -6.98
CA ASP A 41 12.06 11.44 -8.45
C ASP A 41 10.88 10.64 -9.04
N HIS A 42 10.23 9.78 -8.24
CA HIS A 42 9.02 9.08 -8.65
C HIS A 42 7.75 9.96 -8.57
N VAL A 43 7.83 11.16 -8.00
CA VAL A 43 6.68 12.06 -7.86
C VAL A 43 6.60 12.94 -9.10
N ARG A 44 6.03 12.39 -10.18
CA ARG A 44 6.02 13.02 -11.52
C ARG A 44 4.67 13.58 -11.95
N TRP A 45 3.58 13.21 -11.27
CA TRP A 45 2.21 13.46 -11.74
C TRP A 45 1.40 14.46 -10.91
N GLY A 46 2.05 15.10 -9.92
CA GLY A 46 1.40 16.11 -9.10
C GLY A 46 2.29 16.57 -7.94
N PRO A 47 1.75 17.38 -7.03
CA PRO A 47 2.52 17.95 -5.93
C PRO A 47 3.07 16.88 -4.98
N LEU A 48 4.25 17.15 -4.43
CA LEU A 48 4.80 16.44 -3.28
C LEU A 48 4.64 17.29 -2.03
N GLU A 49 3.90 16.78 -1.07
CA GLU A 49 3.81 17.30 0.29
C GLU A 49 4.67 16.44 1.22
N THR A 50 5.85 16.93 1.59
CA THR A 50 6.70 16.20 2.54
C THR A 50 6.08 16.23 3.94
N GLY A 51 5.95 15.06 4.57
CA GLY A 51 5.42 14.94 5.91
C GLY A 51 5.25 13.50 6.39
N ASP A 52 5.19 13.32 7.70
CA ASP A 52 4.94 12.03 8.33
C ASP A 52 3.45 11.86 8.64
N ILE A 53 2.87 10.68 8.41
CA ILE A 53 1.45 10.41 8.71
C ILE A 53 1.15 10.45 10.22
N ARG A 54 2.17 10.33 11.08
CA ARG A 54 2.04 10.50 12.53
C ARG A 54 1.87 11.98 12.92
N ASN A 55 2.22 12.92 12.04
CA ASN A 55 2.05 14.36 12.28
C ASN A 55 0.63 14.81 11.88
N LYS A 56 -0.28 14.78 12.86
CA LYS A 56 -1.69 15.21 12.69
C LYS A 56 -1.83 16.66 12.22
N THR A 57 -0.96 17.56 12.65
CA THR A 57 -1.04 18.98 12.28
C THR A 57 -0.76 19.14 10.79
N ARG A 58 0.35 18.55 10.33
CA ARG A 58 0.76 18.59 8.92
C ARG A 58 -0.25 17.91 8.00
N LEU A 59 -0.78 16.75 8.38
CA LEU A 59 -1.86 16.09 7.65
C LEU A 59 -3.10 16.99 7.50
N ASN A 60 -3.51 17.66 8.58
CA ASN A 60 -4.64 18.58 8.54
C ASN A 60 -4.39 19.78 7.64
N GLU A 61 -3.19 20.36 7.65
CA GLU A 61 -2.82 21.46 6.76
C GLU A 61 -2.95 21.06 5.29
N VAL A 62 -2.38 19.90 4.92
CA VAL A 62 -2.43 19.38 3.54
C VAL A 62 -3.87 19.07 3.13
N MET A 63 -4.64 18.36 3.97
CA MET A 63 -6.03 18.02 3.65
C MET A 63 -6.92 19.27 3.50
N LYS A 64 -6.68 20.33 4.29
CA LYS A 64 -7.39 21.62 4.14
C LYS A 64 -6.98 22.37 2.88
N ALA A 65 -5.69 22.37 2.54
CA ALA A 65 -5.18 23.08 1.37
C ALA A 65 -5.72 22.46 0.08
N TYR A 66 -5.62 21.13 -0.04
CA TYR A 66 -5.92 20.41 -1.28
C TYR A 66 -7.37 19.93 -1.40
N ARG A 67 -8.08 19.78 -0.27
CA ARG A 67 -9.48 19.29 -0.22
C ARG A 67 -9.68 18.04 -1.09
N PRO A 68 -8.89 16.97 -0.89
CA PRO A 68 -8.98 15.78 -1.72
C PRO A 68 -10.35 15.12 -1.56
N GLU A 69 -10.90 14.57 -2.64
CA GLU A 69 -12.17 13.84 -2.57
C GLU A 69 -12.01 12.43 -1.99
N ALA A 70 -10.79 11.89 -2.04
CA ALA A 70 -10.42 10.58 -1.52
C ALA A 70 -8.97 10.56 -1.03
N VAL A 71 -8.68 9.60 -0.15
CA VAL A 71 -7.32 9.26 0.28
C VAL A 71 -7.00 7.83 -0.15
N MET A 72 -5.85 7.63 -0.78
CA MET A 72 -5.27 6.30 -1.01
C MET A 72 -4.06 6.11 -0.10
N HIS A 73 -4.14 5.13 0.80
CA HIS A 73 -3.18 4.96 1.89
C HIS A 73 -2.16 3.84 1.61
N PHE A 74 -0.93 4.21 1.24
CA PHE A 74 0.22 3.31 1.03
C PHE A 74 1.36 3.50 2.05
N ALA A 75 1.33 4.57 2.86
CA ALA A 75 2.38 4.90 3.82
C ALA A 75 2.45 3.89 4.98
N SER A 76 3.22 2.83 4.79
CA SER A 76 3.35 1.71 5.73
C SER A 76 4.75 1.10 5.63
N LEU A 77 5.33 0.66 6.74
CA LEU A 77 6.49 -0.22 6.76
C LEU A 77 6.06 -1.62 6.35
N ILE A 78 6.80 -2.25 5.43
CA ILE A 78 6.36 -3.48 4.73
C ILE A 78 7.27 -4.70 4.91
N ARG A 79 8.44 -4.56 5.56
CA ARG A 79 9.45 -5.63 5.57
C ARG A 79 9.12 -6.64 6.69
N VAL A 80 8.57 -7.78 6.31
CA VAL A 80 8.12 -8.83 7.25
C VAL A 80 9.19 -9.21 8.28
N GLY A 81 10.42 -9.53 7.82
CA GLY A 81 11.51 -9.93 8.72
C GLY A 81 11.93 -8.83 9.70
N GLU A 82 11.93 -7.57 9.26
CA GLU A 82 12.23 -6.43 10.14
C GLU A 82 11.12 -6.22 11.17
N SER A 83 9.86 -6.44 10.80
CA SER A 83 8.72 -6.30 11.72
C SER A 83 8.80 -7.20 12.94
N VAL A 84 9.39 -8.40 12.79
CA VAL A 84 9.63 -9.33 13.90
C VAL A 84 10.72 -8.80 14.84
N MET A 85 11.77 -8.19 14.28
CA MET A 85 12.88 -7.63 15.06
C MET A 85 12.54 -6.29 15.72
N LYS A 86 11.65 -5.51 15.09
CA LYS A 86 11.30 -4.14 15.48
C LYS A 86 9.77 -3.91 15.52
N PRO A 87 9.01 -4.70 16.28
CA PRO A 87 7.55 -4.64 16.25
C PRO A 87 7.02 -3.25 16.63
N ALA A 88 7.64 -2.57 17.60
CA ALA A 88 7.23 -1.25 18.05
C ALA A 88 7.22 -0.20 16.91
N GLU A 89 8.23 -0.22 16.03
CA GLU A 89 8.29 0.71 14.88
C GLU A 89 7.15 0.47 13.89
N TYR A 90 6.76 -0.79 13.70
CA TYR A 90 5.66 -1.17 12.81
C TYR A 90 4.31 -0.76 13.38
N TYR A 91 4.07 -0.97 14.68
CA TYR A 91 2.83 -0.50 15.31
C TYR A 91 2.74 1.04 15.33
N ASP A 92 3.84 1.73 15.65
CA ASP A 92 3.87 3.20 15.63
C ASP A 92 3.60 3.78 14.24
N ASN A 93 4.27 3.27 13.20
CA ASN A 93 4.04 3.77 11.86
C ASN A 93 2.69 3.30 11.28
N ASN A 94 2.44 1.99 11.28
CA ASN A 94 1.31 1.42 10.53
C ASN A 94 -0.01 1.56 11.28
N VAL A 95 -0.05 1.50 12.61
CA VAL A 95 -1.31 1.59 13.38
C VAL A 95 -1.54 3.02 13.86
N PHE A 96 -0.57 3.60 14.59
CA PHE A 96 -0.73 4.98 15.06
C PHE A 96 -0.72 5.98 13.91
N GLY A 97 0.14 5.82 12.90
CA GLY A 97 0.09 6.62 11.67
C GLY A 97 -1.25 6.53 10.92
N THR A 98 -1.83 5.32 10.78
CA THR A 98 -3.18 5.16 10.21
C THR A 98 -4.24 5.88 11.06
N SER A 99 -4.13 5.83 12.40
CA SER A 99 -5.05 6.52 13.32
C SER A 99 -5.01 8.03 13.12
N CYS A 100 -3.81 8.59 13.00
CA CYS A 100 -3.60 9.99 12.69
C CYS A 100 -4.21 10.38 11.35
N LEU A 101 -4.00 9.57 10.31
CA LEU A 101 -4.56 9.78 8.96
C LEU A 101 -6.10 9.78 8.96
N LEU A 102 -6.73 8.75 9.53
CA LEU A 102 -8.19 8.65 9.60
C LEU A 102 -8.79 9.78 10.44
N GLY A 103 -8.14 10.15 11.55
CA GLY A 103 -8.54 11.28 12.36
C GLY A 103 -8.50 12.62 11.62
N ALA A 104 -7.45 12.85 10.80
CA ALA A 104 -7.34 14.03 9.94
C ALA A 104 -8.37 14.01 8.80
N ALA A 105 -8.58 12.86 8.14
CA ALA A 105 -9.59 12.70 7.10
C ALA A 105 -11.00 13.03 7.64
N ARG A 106 -11.34 12.48 8.81
CA ARG A 106 -12.60 12.76 9.52
C ARG A 106 -12.79 14.25 9.79
N LYS A 107 -11.76 14.90 10.35
CA LYS A 107 -11.80 16.34 10.69
C LYS A 107 -12.03 17.23 9.48
N ASN A 108 -11.60 16.79 8.30
CA ASN A 108 -11.75 17.52 7.03
C ASN A 108 -12.90 17.00 6.16
N ASN A 109 -13.77 16.13 6.70
CA ASN A 109 -14.91 15.53 6.01
C ASN A 109 -14.52 14.77 4.72
N ILE A 110 -13.35 14.15 4.70
CA ILE A 110 -12.90 13.28 3.61
C ILE A 110 -13.27 11.85 3.98
N LYS A 111 -14.22 11.27 3.24
CA LYS A 111 -14.86 9.99 3.62
C LYS A 111 -14.45 8.79 2.80
N LYS A 112 -13.91 8.98 1.59
CA LYS A 112 -13.49 7.91 0.70
C LYS A 112 -12.05 7.50 1.00
N ILE A 113 -11.83 6.28 1.46
CA ILE A 113 -10.49 5.76 1.76
C ILE A 113 -10.25 4.46 0.97
N VAL A 114 -9.17 4.41 0.19
CA VAL A 114 -8.63 3.15 -0.35
C VAL A 114 -7.43 2.76 0.50
N LEU A 115 -7.49 1.60 1.13
CA LEU A 115 -6.41 1.06 1.96
C LEU A 115 -5.63 0.00 1.18
N SER A 116 -4.32 0.22 1.06
CA SER A 116 -3.36 -0.81 0.66
C SER A 116 -3.11 -1.76 1.84
N SER A 117 -3.86 -2.87 1.86
CA SER A 117 -3.67 -3.96 2.82
C SER A 117 -2.70 -5.00 2.24
N SER A 118 -2.69 -6.21 2.80
CA SER A 118 -1.80 -7.29 2.37
C SER A 118 -2.42 -8.63 2.64
N ALA A 119 -2.16 -9.62 1.79
CA ALA A 119 -2.54 -11.00 2.05
C ALA A 119 -1.88 -11.59 3.32
N ALA A 120 -0.87 -10.92 3.89
CA ALA A 120 -0.31 -11.28 5.19
C ALA A 120 -1.34 -11.30 6.35
N VAL A 121 -2.50 -10.67 6.17
CA VAL A 121 -3.62 -10.72 7.14
C VAL A 121 -4.23 -12.12 7.26
N TYR A 122 -4.10 -12.98 6.24
CA TYR A 122 -4.66 -14.33 6.26
C TYR A 122 -3.80 -15.32 7.08
N GLY A 123 -2.49 -15.05 7.20
CA GLY A 123 -1.55 -15.98 7.84
C GLY A 123 -1.23 -17.17 6.96
N ALA A 124 -1.17 -18.37 7.55
CA ALA A 124 -1.00 -19.61 6.81
C ALA A 124 -2.37 -20.05 6.22
N PRO A 125 -2.50 -20.13 4.88
CA PRO A 125 -3.76 -20.53 4.27
C PRO A 125 -3.94 -22.04 4.29
N ASP A 126 -5.20 -22.46 4.35
CA ASP A 126 -5.57 -23.88 4.34
C ASP A 126 -5.59 -24.46 2.90
N THR A 127 -5.61 -23.61 1.87
CA THR A 127 -5.62 -24.00 0.44
C THR A 127 -4.75 -23.06 -0.42
N GLY A 128 -4.53 -23.40 -1.69
CA GLY A 128 -3.70 -22.60 -2.61
C GLY A 128 -4.32 -21.30 -3.12
N VAL A 129 -5.65 -21.14 -3.02
CA VAL A 129 -6.36 -19.91 -3.40
C VAL A 129 -7.11 -19.39 -2.18
N ILE A 130 -6.86 -18.13 -1.79
CA ILE A 130 -7.43 -17.56 -0.57
C ILE A 130 -8.63 -16.65 -0.93
N PRO A 131 -9.88 -17.04 -0.64
CA PRO A 131 -11.02 -16.16 -0.78
C PRO A 131 -11.05 -15.09 0.34
N GLU A 132 -11.78 -13.99 0.12
CA GLU A 132 -11.80 -12.86 1.05
C GLU A 132 -12.46 -13.15 2.40
N ASP A 133 -13.31 -14.19 2.47
CA ASP A 133 -13.96 -14.69 3.68
C ASP A 133 -13.09 -15.67 4.49
N HIS A 134 -11.88 -15.99 4.01
CA HIS A 134 -10.92 -16.80 4.74
C HIS A 134 -10.58 -16.15 6.10
N PRO A 135 -10.43 -16.95 7.18
CA PRO A 135 -10.05 -16.43 8.50
C PRO A 135 -8.78 -15.55 8.45
N LEU A 136 -8.84 -14.43 9.18
CA LEU A 136 -7.74 -13.48 9.30
C LEU A 136 -6.88 -13.84 10.53
N ARG A 137 -5.78 -14.56 10.30
CA ARG A 137 -4.89 -15.08 11.36
C ARG A 137 -3.43 -14.71 11.07
N PRO A 138 -3.06 -13.42 11.04
CA PRO A 138 -1.69 -13.01 10.75
C PRO A 138 -0.70 -13.63 11.74
N VAL A 139 0.50 -13.97 11.24
CA VAL A 139 1.54 -14.69 12.00
C VAL A 139 2.77 -13.85 12.31
N ASN A 140 2.77 -12.57 11.94
CA ASN A 140 3.88 -11.65 12.15
C ASN A 140 3.39 -10.21 12.41
N PRO A 141 4.22 -9.35 13.03
CA PRO A 141 3.81 -7.99 13.39
C PRO A 141 3.34 -7.15 12.19
N TYR A 142 3.99 -7.25 11.02
CA TYR A 142 3.50 -6.59 9.81
C TYR A 142 2.04 -6.94 9.48
N GLY A 143 1.72 -8.24 9.40
CA GLY A 143 0.35 -8.72 9.16
C GLY A 143 -0.63 -8.26 10.23
N HIS A 144 -0.24 -8.30 11.52
CA HIS A 144 -1.08 -7.78 12.61
C HIS A 144 -1.39 -6.29 12.43
N THR A 145 -0.40 -5.47 12.06
CA THR A 145 -0.62 -4.03 11.87
C THR A 145 -1.52 -3.72 10.68
N LYS A 146 -1.45 -4.49 9.59
CA LYS A 146 -2.37 -4.36 8.45
C LYS A 146 -3.80 -4.72 8.84
N LEU A 147 -3.98 -5.80 9.60
CA LEU A 147 -5.30 -6.17 10.12
C LEU A 147 -5.87 -5.11 11.07
N ALA A 148 -5.03 -4.51 11.91
CA ALA A 148 -5.43 -3.41 12.79
C ALA A 148 -5.90 -2.19 11.97
N ALA A 149 -5.19 -1.82 10.90
CA ALA A 149 -5.60 -0.74 10.00
C ALA A 149 -6.93 -1.04 9.30
N GLU A 150 -7.17 -2.28 8.87
CA GLU A 150 -8.47 -2.70 8.31
C GLU A 150 -9.61 -2.53 9.33
N ASN A 151 -9.41 -2.99 10.56
CA ASN A 151 -10.42 -2.88 11.62
C ASN A 151 -10.72 -1.42 11.96
N MET A 152 -9.68 -0.58 12.10
CA MET A 152 -9.87 0.85 12.33
C MET A 152 -10.71 1.51 11.24
N LEU A 153 -10.52 1.11 9.98
CA LEU A 153 -11.29 1.64 8.87
C LEU A 153 -12.75 1.17 8.90
N ARG A 154 -13.00 -0.12 9.23
CA ARG A 154 -14.36 -0.66 9.46
C ARG A 154 -15.07 0.09 10.58
N ASP A 155 -14.39 0.34 11.69
CA ASP A 155 -14.94 1.07 12.83
C ASP A 155 -15.24 2.53 12.47
N HIS A 156 -14.38 3.19 11.69
CA HIS A 156 -14.65 4.53 11.18
C HIS A 156 -15.82 4.58 10.20
N ALA A 157 -16.01 3.53 9.40
CA ALA A 157 -17.17 3.40 8.54
C ALA A 157 -18.47 3.28 9.36
N ALA A 158 -18.49 2.38 10.34
CA ALA A 158 -19.65 2.18 11.20
C ALA A 158 -19.99 3.43 12.04
N ALA A 159 -18.98 4.10 12.60
CA ALA A 159 -19.19 5.23 13.51
C ALA A 159 -19.35 6.59 12.80
N TYR A 160 -18.65 6.80 11.68
CA TYR A 160 -18.52 8.13 11.05
C TYR A 160 -18.93 8.15 9.57
N GLY A 161 -19.39 7.03 9.03
CA GLY A 161 -19.88 6.91 7.66
C GLY A 161 -18.80 7.08 6.60
N PHE A 162 -17.60 6.55 6.86
CA PHE A 162 -16.56 6.42 5.85
C PHE A 162 -16.98 5.37 4.81
N ASP A 163 -16.69 5.64 3.54
CA ASP A 163 -16.80 4.66 2.47
C ASP A 163 -15.37 4.18 2.14
N TYR A 164 -15.16 2.86 2.01
CA TYR A 164 -13.81 2.34 1.84
C TYR A 164 -13.70 1.13 0.92
N ALA A 165 -12.48 0.90 0.42
CA ALA A 165 -12.05 -0.37 -0.14
C ALA A 165 -10.74 -0.80 0.50
N ILE A 166 -10.61 -2.09 0.78
CA ILE A 166 -9.41 -2.72 1.33
C ILE A 166 -8.89 -3.66 0.27
N LEU A 167 -7.71 -3.38 -0.28
CA LEU A 167 -7.10 -4.23 -1.30
C LEU A 167 -6.02 -5.10 -0.63
N ARG A 168 -6.24 -6.42 -0.64
CA ARG A 168 -5.31 -7.42 -0.09
C ARG A 168 -4.61 -8.11 -1.23
N TYR A 169 -3.31 -7.91 -1.34
CA TYR A 169 -2.48 -8.54 -2.37
C TYR A 169 -1.20 -9.09 -1.76
N PHE A 170 -0.55 -10.00 -2.50
CA PHE A 170 0.69 -10.65 -2.09
C PHE A 170 1.90 -9.83 -2.53
N ASN A 171 2.50 -10.18 -3.67
CA ASN A 171 3.75 -9.60 -4.12
C ASN A 171 3.50 -8.70 -5.34
N ALA A 172 3.71 -7.39 -5.19
CA ALA A 172 3.77 -6.49 -6.33
C ALA A 172 5.09 -6.69 -7.09
N ALA A 173 5.02 -6.73 -8.41
CA ALA A 173 6.16 -6.97 -9.30
C ALA A 173 6.08 -6.14 -10.58
N GLY A 174 7.17 -6.13 -11.34
CA GLY A 174 7.27 -5.37 -12.59
C GLY A 174 7.62 -3.91 -12.38
N ALA A 175 7.44 -3.12 -13.42
CA ALA A 175 7.73 -1.68 -13.41
C ALA A 175 6.78 -0.99 -14.40
N ASP A 176 6.92 0.32 -14.51
CA ASP A 176 6.22 1.05 -15.55
C ASP A 176 6.71 0.61 -16.94
N ILE A 177 5.76 0.37 -17.85
CA ILE A 177 6.05 -0.11 -19.21
C ILE A 177 6.88 0.90 -20.03
N ASP A 178 6.73 2.19 -19.74
CA ASP A 178 7.50 3.27 -20.38
C ASP A 178 8.86 3.50 -19.70
N GLY A 179 9.16 2.74 -18.63
CA GLY A 179 10.43 2.85 -17.88
C GLY A 179 10.55 4.12 -17.03
N GLU A 180 9.44 4.81 -16.75
CA GLU A 180 9.47 6.10 -16.07
C GLU A 180 9.70 6.02 -14.56
N ILE A 181 9.24 4.93 -13.95
CA ILE A 181 9.32 4.59 -12.53
C ILE A 181 9.39 3.08 -12.34
N GLY A 182 9.92 2.63 -11.21
CA GLY A 182 10.04 1.21 -10.86
C GLY A 182 10.25 0.99 -9.37
N SER A 183 10.62 -0.22 -8.96
CA SER A 183 11.11 -0.46 -7.60
C SER A 183 12.46 0.25 -7.40
N ALA A 184 12.57 1.09 -6.38
CA ALA A 184 13.80 1.84 -6.07
C ALA A 184 14.16 1.75 -4.58
N TYR A 185 13.85 0.63 -3.93
CA TYR A 185 14.22 0.43 -2.53
C TYR A 185 15.74 0.42 -2.36
N ARG A 186 16.27 1.24 -1.45
CA ARG A 186 17.71 1.25 -1.11
C ARG A 186 18.19 -0.10 -0.60
N VAL A 187 17.33 -0.79 0.16
CA VAL A 187 17.54 -2.15 0.65
C VAL A 187 16.31 -2.96 0.27
N ASP A 188 16.37 -3.63 -0.88
CA ASP A 188 15.27 -4.46 -1.36
C ASP A 188 15.30 -5.85 -0.71
N THR A 189 14.12 -6.40 -0.44
CA THR A 189 13.92 -7.76 0.11
C THR A 189 13.03 -8.62 -0.78
N HIS A 190 12.53 -8.07 -1.88
CA HIS A 190 11.64 -8.79 -2.80
C HIS A 190 12.46 -9.58 -3.81
N ILE A 191 12.02 -10.81 -4.09
CA ILE A 191 12.81 -11.76 -4.88
C ILE A 191 13.04 -11.29 -6.33
N ILE A 192 12.05 -10.69 -6.99
CA ILE A 192 12.19 -10.26 -8.40
C ILE A 192 13.24 -9.14 -8.54
N PRO A 193 13.21 -8.04 -7.77
CA PRO A 193 14.29 -7.05 -7.78
C PRO A 193 15.67 -7.64 -7.47
N LEU A 194 15.76 -8.57 -6.50
CA LEU A 194 17.03 -9.23 -6.18
C LEU A 194 17.55 -10.09 -7.34
N LEU A 195 16.68 -10.83 -8.02
CA LEU A 195 17.01 -11.59 -9.24
C LEU A 195 17.49 -10.67 -10.36
N MET A 196 16.84 -9.53 -10.57
CA MET A 196 17.25 -8.56 -11.59
C MET A 196 18.63 -7.97 -11.30
N ARG A 197 18.96 -7.73 -10.02
CA ARG A 197 20.31 -7.30 -9.62
C ARG A 197 21.37 -8.36 -9.89
N VAL A 198 21.05 -9.64 -9.72
CA VAL A 198 21.95 -10.73 -10.13
C VAL A 198 22.14 -10.75 -11.64
N ALA A 199 21.04 -10.67 -12.40
CA ALA A 199 21.10 -10.64 -13.87
C ALA A 199 21.88 -9.42 -14.41
N ALA A 200 21.81 -8.28 -13.72
CA ALA A 200 22.55 -7.06 -14.05
C ALA A 200 24.04 -7.10 -13.62
N GLY A 201 24.45 -8.08 -12.81
CA GLY A 201 25.81 -8.18 -12.27
C GLY A 201 26.08 -7.37 -11.00
N ASP A 202 25.07 -6.70 -10.45
CA ASP A 202 25.17 -5.92 -9.19
C ASP A 202 25.24 -6.80 -7.94
N MET A 203 24.91 -8.08 -8.09
CA MET A 203 24.90 -9.09 -7.03
C MET A 203 25.33 -10.44 -7.61
N LYS A 204 26.07 -11.24 -6.83
CA LYS A 204 26.59 -12.53 -7.31
C LYS A 204 25.53 -13.63 -7.35
N GLU A 205 24.69 -13.71 -6.32
CA GLU A 205 23.72 -14.78 -6.12
C GLU A 205 22.62 -14.34 -5.15
N ILE A 206 21.51 -15.08 -5.12
CA ILE A 206 20.47 -14.97 -4.09
C ILE A 206 20.28 -16.31 -3.38
N GLY A 207 19.79 -16.27 -2.14
CA GLY A 207 19.37 -17.47 -1.43
C GLY A 207 17.99 -17.94 -1.87
N VAL A 208 17.85 -19.24 -2.13
CA VAL A 208 16.54 -19.93 -2.27
C VAL A 208 16.30 -20.71 -0.99
N PHE A 209 15.31 -20.29 -0.20
CA PHE A 209 15.03 -20.88 1.11
C PHE A 209 13.96 -21.96 1.01
N GLY A 210 14.41 -23.21 0.96
CA GLY A 210 13.57 -24.42 0.86
C GLY A 210 13.48 -24.94 -0.57
N THR A 211 13.74 -26.24 -0.73
CA THR A 211 13.73 -26.98 -2.02
C THR A 211 13.02 -28.33 -1.89
N ASP A 212 12.26 -28.49 -0.81
CA ASP A 212 11.57 -29.68 -0.34
C ASP A 212 10.08 -29.42 -0.04
N TYR A 213 9.53 -28.31 -0.55
CA TYR A 213 8.10 -28.04 -0.48
C TYR A 213 7.30 -29.02 -1.34
N PRO A 214 6.01 -29.28 -1.01
CA PRO A 214 5.11 -30.06 -1.85
C PRO A 214 4.63 -29.24 -3.07
N SER A 215 5.57 -28.82 -3.91
CA SER A 215 5.35 -28.07 -5.15
C SER A 215 6.03 -28.78 -6.34
N PRO A 216 5.70 -28.44 -7.60
CA PRO A 216 6.24 -29.16 -8.76
C PRO A 216 7.77 -29.21 -8.86
N ASP A 217 8.47 -28.20 -8.36
CA ASP A 217 9.93 -28.09 -8.39
C ASP A 217 10.59 -28.07 -6.99
N GLY A 218 9.81 -28.32 -5.93
CA GLY A 218 10.26 -28.28 -4.54
C GLY A 218 10.43 -26.88 -3.96
N THR A 219 10.31 -25.81 -4.75
CA THR A 219 10.48 -24.43 -4.28
C THR A 219 9.15 -23.79 -3.87
N ALA A 220 9.23 -22.63 -3.21
CA ALA A 220 8.06 -21.96 -2.67
C ALA A 220 7.26 -21.24 -3.78
N VAL A 221 6.00 -21.63 -3.99
CA VAL A 221 5.08 -20.97 -4.94
C VAL A 221 4.47 -19.71 -4.32
N ARG A 222 4.41 -18.61 -5.07
CA ARG A 222 3.88 -17.31 -4.63
C ARG A 222 3.07 -16.64 -5.73
N ASP A 223 2.12 -15.80 -5.32
CA ASP A 223 1.32 -14.97 -6.20
C ASP A 223 2.02 -13.61 -6.45
N TYR A 224 2.17 -13.25 -7.72
CA TYR A 224 2.78 -12.01 -8.19
C TYR A 224 1.81 -11.27 -9.10
N ILE A 225 1.53 -10.01 -8.78
CA ILE A 225 0.70 -9.12 -9.57
C ILE A 225 1.55 -7.99 -10.15
N HIS A 226 1.31 -7.64 -11.43
CA HIS A 226 1.99 -6.51 -12.04
C HIS A 226 1.57 -5.21 -11.35
N VAL A 227 2.53 -4.32 -11.09
CA VAL A 227 2.29 -3.08 -10.34
C VAL A 227 1.35 -2.12 -11.07
N GLN A 228 1.30 -2.15 -12.40
CA GLN A 228 0.32 -1.37 -13.18
C GLN A 228 -1.11 -1.92 -13.01
N ASP A 229 -1.31 -3.23 -13.09
CA ASP A 229 -2.63 -3.86 -12.81
C ASP A 229 -3.09 -3.50 -11.39
N LEU A 230 -2.16 -3.54 -10.44
CA LEU A 230 -2.43 -3.16 -9.07
C LEU A 230 -2.81 -1.67 -8.96
N ALA A 231 -2.13 -0.78 -9.68
CA ALA A 231 -2.45 0.64 -9.70
C ALA A 231 -3.85 0.91 -10.28
N GLU A 232 -4.19 0.25 -11.39
CA GLU A 232 -5.52 0.31 -12.00
C GLU A 232 -6.61 -0.17 -11.04
N ALA A 233 -6.37 -1.29 -10.34
CA ALA A 233 -7.30 -1.81 -9.34
C ALA A 233 -7.60 -0.80 -8.22
N HIS A 234 -6.61 -0.02 -7.77
CA HIS A 234 -6.82 1.02 -6.77
C HIS A 234 -7.68 2.18 -7.30
N VAL A 235 -7.47 2.60 -8.55
CA VAL A 235 -8.28 3.65 -9.20
C VAL A 235 -9.72 3.16 -9.40
N LEU A 236 -9.91 1.94 -9.87
CA LEU A 236 -11.22 1.30 -10.02
C LEU A 236 -11.95 1.17 -8.68
N ALA A 237 -11.25 0.74 -7.62
CA ALA A 237 -11.80 0.66 -6.28
C ALA A 237 -12.29 2.04 -5.81
N MET A 238 -11.48 3.09 -5.94
CA MET A 238 -11.90 4.46 -5.58
C MET A 238 -13.17 4.89 -6.33
N HIS A 239 -13.28 4.58 -7.62
CA HIS A 239 -14.47 4.90 -8.41
C HIS A 239 -15.72 4.15 -7.97
N ARG A 240 -15.57 2.96 -7.37
CA ARG A 240 -16.67 2.10 -6.92
C ARG A 240 -17.17 2.46 -5.53
N ILE A 241 -16.28 2.87 -4.64
CA ILE A 241 -16.58 3.27 -3.26
C ILE A 241 -17.71 4.33 -3.23
N GLY A 242 -18.73 4.08 -2.41
CA GLY A 242 -19.87 5.00 -2.21
C GLY A 242 -20.96 4.94 -3.28
N LYS A 243 -20.76 4.26 -4.42
CA LYS A 243 -21.80 4.01 -5.44
C LYS A 243 -22.66 2.77 -5.14
N ASP A 244 -22.18 1.94 -4.22
CA ASP A 244 -22.63 0.55 -4.02
C ASP A 244 -23.21 0.27 -2.63
N LYS A 245 -23.85 1.24 -2.00
CA LYS A 245 -24.50 1.07 -0.68
C LYS A 245 -25.56 -0.05 -0.61
N ALA A 246 -25.78 -0.78 -1.71
CA ALA A 246 -26.65 -1.95 -1.79
C ALA A 246 -25.93 -3.31 -1.70
N ARG A 247 -24.60 -3.44 -1.83
CA ARG A 247 -23.92 -4.75 -1.78
C ARG A 247 -22.47 -4.66 -1.31
N LEU A 248 -22.24 -5.04 -0.06
CA LEU A 248 -21.11 -5.82 0.47
C LEU A 248 -21.54 -6.37 1.83
#